data_AF-A0A853BDD8-F1
#
_entry.id   AF-A0A853BDD8-F1
#
_cell.length_a   1.000
_cell.length_b   1.000
_cell.length_c   1.000
_cell.angle_alpha   90.00
_cell.angle_beta   90.00
_cell.angle_gamma   90.00
#
_symmetry.space_group_name_H-M   'P 1'
#
loop_
_entity.id
_entity.type
_entity.pdbx_description
1 polymer ?
#
loop_
_entity_poly.entity_id
_entity_poly.type
_entity_poly.pdbx_seq_one_letter_code
_entity_poly.pdbx_strand_id
1 'polypeptide(L)'
;MDTTEIPARSGTARGILAWSRGCVDPALRQAVARLPESMRPLAAYHFGWADETGAPVIAGSGKAVRPALVLLSARAVGASPEIALPGAVAVELVHNFSLLHDDVMDGDETRRHRPTVWKLFGTGAAILAGDSLLAEASGVLASSGHPVTRSPGRRCASSARRCRT
;
A
#
# COMPACT_ATOMS: atom_id res chain seq x y z
N MET A 1 -9.80 21.84 -0.78
CA MET A 1 -9.18 21.43 -2.05
C MET A 1 -9.96 20.23 -2.54
N ASP A 2 -10.70 20.40 -3.63
CA ASP A 2 -11.58 19.38 -4.19
C ASP A 2 -10.73 18.27 -4.83
N THR A 3 -10.83 17.03 -4.32
CA THR A 3 -10.03 15.88 -4.78
C THR A 3 -10.58 15.24 -6.06
N THR A 4 -11.75 15.72 -6.53
CA THR A 4 -12.52 15.09 -7.61
C THR A 4 -12.04 15.49 -9.02
N GLU A 5 -11.40 16.64 -9.19
CA GLU A 5 -10.89 17.08 -10.49
C GLU A 5 -9.43 16.69 -10.72
N ILE A 6 -9.13 16.19 -11.92
CA ILE A 6 -7.76 16.23 -12.42
C ILE A 6 -7.42 17.73 -12.51
N PRO A 7 -6.42 18.25 -11.78
CA PRO A 7 -6.10 19.66 -11.91
C PRO A 7 -5.84 19.96 -13.39
N ALA A 8 -6.31 21.10 -13.89
CA ALA A 8 -6.26 21.50 -15.31
C ALA A 8 -4.85 21.45 -15.98
N ARG A 9 -3.81 21.08 -15.22
CA ARG A 9 -2.43 20.82 -15.64
C ARG A 9 -2.04 19.34 -15.82
N SER A 10 -2.94 18.36 -15.68
CA SER A 10 -2.56 16.94 -15.81
C SER A 10 -2.69 16.35 -17.22
N GLY A 11 -2.57 17.17 -18.27
CA GLY A 11 -2.40 16.66 -19.64
C GLY A 11 -1.11 15.87 -19.85
N THR A 12 -0.26 15.71 -18.83
CA THR A 12 1.01 14.98 -18.89
C THR A 12 1.01 13.79 -17.95
N ALA A 13 1.70 12.71 -18.34
CA ALA A 13 1.86 11.51 -17.51
C ALA A 13 2.42 11.85 -16.11
N ARG A 14 3.39 12.77 -16.01
CA ARG A 14 3.95 13.20 -14.73
C ARG A 14 2.90 13.86 -13.81
N GLY A 15 2.01 14.68 -14.36
CA GLY A 15 0.92 15.31 -13.60
C GLY A 15 -0.06 14.28 -13.03
N ILE A 16 -0.44 13.29 -13.83
CA ILE A 16 -1.32 12.18 -13.40
C ILE A 16 -0.68 11.37 -12.26
N LEU A 17 0.61 11.02 -12.38
CA LEU A 17 1.30 10.25 -11.35
C LEU A 17 1.45 11.04 -10.04
N ALA A 18 1.66 12.36 -10.12
CA ALA A 18 1.71 13.23 -8.96
C ALA A 18 0.35 13.34 -8.26
N TRP A 19 -0.73 13.53 -9.02
CA TRP A 19 -2.10 13.54 -8.50
C TRP A 19 -2.46 12.22 -7.82
N SER A 20 -2.25 11.10 -8.50
CA SER A 20 -2.54 9.77 -7.94
C SER A 20 -1.78 9.52 -6.63
N ARG A 21 -0.51 9.93 -6.56
CA ARG A 21 0.28 9.84 -5.32
C ARG A 21 -0.32 10.69 -4.21
N GLY A 22 -0.75 11.91 -4.51
CA GLY A 22 -1.40 12.80 -3.54
C GLY A 22 -2.69 12.20 -2.96
N CYS A 23 -3.46 11.49 -3.77
CA CYS A 23 -4.67 10.79 -3.31
C CYS A 23 -4.35 9.54 -2.46
N VAL A 24 -3.34 8.76 -2.87
CA VAL A 24 -3.12 7.39 -2.36
C VAL A 24 -2.17 7.35 -1.16
N ASP A 25 -1.14 8.19 -1.11
CA ASP A 25 -0.12 8.15 -0.04
C ASP A 25 -0.73 8.28 1.38
N PRO A 26 -1.67 9.21 1.65
CA PRO A 26 -2.28 9.31 2.98
C PRO A 26 -3.06 8.03 3.35
N ALA A 27 -3.83 7.48 2.41
CA ALA A 27 -4.62 6.27 2.65
C ALA A 27 -3.74 5.02 2.80
N LEU A 28 -2.63 4.94 2.06
CA LEU A 28 -1.64 3.88 2.17
C LEU A 28 -0.93 3.92 3.53
N ARG A 29 -0.54 5.11 4.00
CA ARG A 29 0.04 5.29 5.35
C ARG A 29 -0.93 4.87 6.45
N GLN A 30 -2.22 5.22 6.31
CA GLN A 30 -3.25 4.76 7.25
C GLN A 30 -3.41 3.24 7.23
N ALA A 31 -3.31 2.59 6.07
CA ALA A 31 -3.33 1.13 5.99
C ALA A 31 -2.14 0.50 6.70
N VAL A 32 -0.93 1.00 6.46
CA VAL A 32 0.27 0.52 7.16
C VAL A 32 0.19 0.74 8.68
N ALA A 33 -0.42 1.83 9.13
CA ALA A 33 -0.64 2.07 10.56
C ALA A 33 -1.57 1.03 11.23
N ARG A 34 -2.38 0.30 10.47
CA ARG A 34 -3.25 -0.77 10.98
C ARG A 34 -2.57 -2.13 11.10
N LEU A 35 -1.37 -2.29 10.55
CA LEU A 35 -0.59 -3.53 10.67
C LEU A 35 -0.28 -3.86 12.13
N PRO A 36 0.06 -5.14 12.43
CA PRO A 36 0.63 -5.53 13.72
C PRO A 36 1.81 -4.64 14.10
N GLU A 37 1.93 -4.31 15.37
CA GLU A 37 2.90 -3.32 15.88
C GLU A 37 4.35 -3.68 15.55
N SER A 38 4.67 -4.97 15.60
CA SER A 38 5.97 -5.51 15.20
C SER A 38 6.29 -5.34 13.71
N MET A 39 5.28 -5.21 12.84
CA MET A 39 5.45 -5.14 11.39
C MET A 39 5.47 -3.70 10.85
N ARG A 40 4.92 -2.73 11.60
CA ARG A 40 4.84 -1.33 11.16
C ARG A 40 6.22 -0.73 10.84
N PRO A 41 7.28 -0.91 11.67
CA PRO A 41 8.59 -0.34 11.36
C PRO A 41 9.20 -0.94 10.10
N LEU A 42 9.04 -2.25 9.87
CA LEU A 42 9.55 -2.95 8.69
C LEU A 42 8.84 -2.48 7.41
N ALA A 43 7.51 -2.33 7.48
CA ALA A 43 6.74 -1.77 6.39
C ALA A 43 7.16 -0.31 6.11
N ALA A 44 7.29 0.53 7.14
CA ALA A 44 7.75 1.91 6.99
C ALA A 44 9.16 2.00 6.38
N TYR A 45 10.07 1.12 6.79
CA TYR A 45 11.40 0.99 6.17
C TYR A 45 11.29 0.61 4.69
N HIS A 46 10.52 -0.43 4.36
CA HIS A 46 10.32 -0.93 2.99
C HIS A 46 9.77 0.17 2.07
N PHE A 47 8.77 0.92 2.53
CA PHE A 47 8.21 2.05 1.79
C PHE A 47 9.16 3.26 1.70
N GLY A 48 10.27 3.26 2.44
CA GLY A 48 11.21 4.37 2.49
C GLY A 48 10.68 5.57 3.26
N TRP A 49 9.78 5.33 4.22
CA TRP A 49 9.29 6.35 5.14
C TRP A 49 10.14 6.45 6.41
N ALA A 50 10.93 5.41 6.71
CA ALA A 50 11.87 5.37 7.81
C ALA A 50 13.21 4.73 7.39
N ASP A 51 14.28 5.09 8.09
CA ASP A 51 15.59 4.42 8.00
C ASP A 51 15.64 3.13 8.85
N GLU A 52 16.79 2.45 8.87
CA GLU A 52 17.00 1.20 9.60
C GLU A 52 16.84 1.33 11.12
N THR A 53 16.93 2.55 11.66
CA THR A 53 16.71 2.84 13.08
C THR A 53 15.24 3.14 13.39
N GLY A 54 14.41 3.30 12.36
CA GLY A 54 13.01 3.69 12.47
C GLY A 54 12.80 5.21 12.46
N ALA A 55 13.85 6.01 12.24
CA ALA A 55 13.70 7.46 12.15
C ALA A 55 13.08 7.85 10.79
N PRO A 56 12.17 8.84 10.75
CA PRO A 56 11.51 9.24 9.50
C PRO A 56 12.50 9.76 8.46
N VAL A 57 12.35 9.31 7.21
CA VAL A 57 13.15 9.79 6.07
C VAL A 57 12.26 10.17 4.89
N ILE A 58 12.76 11.08 4.07
CA ILE A 58 12.14 11.43 2.79
C ILE A 58 12.89 10.66 1.69
N ALA A 59 12.57 9.38 1.53
CA ALA A 59 13.06 8.62 0.38
C ALA A 59 12.16 8.85 -0.84
N GLY A 60 12.72 8.59 -2.04
CA GLY A 60 11.98 8.68 -3.29
C GLY A 60 10.77 7.74 -3.29
N SER A 61 9.57 8.33 -3.38
CA SER A 61 8.33 7.55 -3.49
C SER A 61 8.21 6.86 -4.85
N GLY A 62 7.67 5.64 -4.85
CA GLY A 62 7.52 4.79 -6.04
C GLY A 62 6.71 5.47 -7.16
N LYS A 63 6.84 4.98 -8.39
CA LYS A 63 6.31 5.65 -9.60
C LYS A 63 4.79 5.90 -9.61
N ALA A 64 4.01 5.27 -8.71
CA ALA A 64 2.56 5.43 -8.58
C ALA A 64 1.76 5.08 -9.87
N VAL A 65 2.32 4.26 -10.76
CA VAL A 65 1.66 3.88 -12.02
C VAL A 65 0.44 3.00 -11.76
N ARG A 66 0.58 1.97 -10.93
CA ARG A 66 -0.51 1.05 -10.56
C ARG A 66 -1.72 1.77 -9.93
N PRO A 67 -1.56 2.57 -8.87
CA PRO A 67 -2.69 3.30 -8.30
C PRO A 67 -3.27 4.31 -9.29
N ALA A 68 -2.45 4.95 -10.14
CA ALA A 68 -2.96 5.87 -11.15
C ALA A 68 -3.88 5.15 -12.15
N LEU A 69 -3.51 3.95 -12.60
CA LEU A 69 -4.36 3.13 -13.48
C LEU A 69 -5.70 2.83 -12.83
N VAL A 70 -5.72 2.41 -11.56
CA VAL A 70 -6.97 2.11 -10.84
C VAL A 70 -7.88 3.34 -10.73
N LEU A 71 -7.33 4.49 -10.34
CA LEU A 71 -8.09 5.73 -10.21
C LEU A 71 -8.61 6.23 -11.57
N LEU A 72 -7.79 6.12 -12.62
CA LEU A 72 -8.19 6.48 -13.98
C LEU A 72 -9.25 5.54 -14.54
N SER A 73 -9.21 4.25 -14.23
CA SER A 73 -10.24 3.28 -14.64
C SER A 73 -11.62 3.66 -14.07
N ALA A 74 -11.70 4.12 -12.82
CA ALA A 74 -12.96 4.62 -12.26
C ALA A 74 -13.46 5.86 -13.00
N ARG A 75 -12.57 6.82 -13.28
CA ARG A 75 -12.93 8.01 -14.06
C ARG A 75 -13.40 7.67 -15.48
N ALA A 76 -12.76 6.70 -16.13
CA ALA A 76 -13.09 6.28 -17.49
C ALA A 76 -14.53 5.76 -17.61
N VAL A 77 -15.10 5.24 -16.51
CA VAL A 77 -16.50 4.78 -16.45
C VAL A 77 -17.43 5.81 -15.76
N GLY A 78 -16.96 7.04 -15.54
CA GLY A 78 -17.72 8.13 -14.93
C GLY A 78 -17.86 8.05 -13.39
N ALA A 79 -17.14 7.14 -12.72
CA ALA A 79 -17.12 7.06 -11.26
C ALA A 79 -16.09 8.01 -10.64
N SER A 80 -16.35 8.45 -9.41
CA SER A 80 -15.41 9.31 -8.69
C SER A 80 -14.15 8.51 -8.25
N PRO A 81 -12.95 9.11 -8.29
CA PRO A 81 -11.71 8.46 -7.85
C PRO A 81 -11.77 7.94 -6.41
N GLU A 82 -12.52 8.61 -5.54
CA GLU A 82 -12.70 8.25 -4.13
C GLU A 82 -13.30 6.85 -3.96
N ILE A 83 -14.18 6.42 -4.88
CA ILE A 83 -14.76 5.06 -4.88
C ILE A 83 -13.68 4.00 -5.15
N ALA A 84 -12.69 4.32 -5.99
CA ALA A 84 -11.62 3.41 -6.37
C ALA A 84 -10.39 3.50 -5.45
N LEU A 85 -10.34 4.47 -4.54
CA LEU A 85 -9.22 4.67 -3.62
C LEU A 85 -8.87 3.41 -2.80
N PRO A 86 -9.84 2.66 -2.21
CA PRO A 86 -9.53 1.40 -1.54
C PRO A 86 -8.88 0.37 -2.47
N GLY A 87 -9.32 0.31 -3.73
CA GLY A 87 -8.72 -0.56 -4.76
C GLY A 87 -7.29 -0.14 -5.10
N ALA A 88 -7.05 1.16 -5.25
CA ALA A 88 -5.71 1.69 -5.54
C ALA A 88 -4.73 1.41 -4.40
N VAL A 89 -5.16 1.56 -3.14
CA VAL A 89 -4.37 1.21 -1.95
C VAL A 89 -4.11 -0.30 -1.90
N ALA A 90 -5.13 -1.12 -2.11
CA ALA A 90 -4.98 -2.58 -2.07
C ALA A 90 -3.99 -3.09 -3.13
N VAL A 91 -4.04 -2.57 -4.36
CA VAL A 91 -3.08 -2.92 -5.41
C VAL A 91 -1.66 -2.53 -5.03
N GLU A 92 -1.46 -1.37 -4.41
CA GLU A 92 -0.12 -0.95 -3.98
C GLU A 92 0.40 -1.79 -2.81
N LEU A 93 -0.47 -2.19 -1.87
CA LEU A 93 -0.11 -3.12 -0.79
C LEU A 93 0.29 -4.49 -1.34
N VAL A 94 -0.49 -5.06 -2.27
CA VAL A 94 -0.17 -6.34 -2.94
C VAL A 94 1.16 -6.25 -3.68
N HIS A 95 1.43 -5.13 -4.36
CA HIS A 95 2.71 -4.94 -5.02
C HIS A 95 3.89 -4.95 -4.04
N ASN A 96 3.78 -4.28 -2.90
CA ASN A 96 4.89 -4.22 -1.94
C ASN A 96 5.01 -5.53 -1.14
N PHE A 97 3.92 -6.26 -0.93
CA PHE A 97 3.96 -7.67 -0.50
C PHE A 97 4.84 -8.49 -1.43
N SER A 98 4.59 -8.45 -2.75
CA SER A 98 5.36 -9.26 -3.69
C SER A 98 6.83 -8.87 -3.65
N LEU A 99 7.17 -7.58 -3.65
CA LEU A 99 8.58 -7.15 -3.56
C LEU A 99 9.30 -7.66 -2.32
N LEU A 100 8.66 -7.66 -1.14
CA LEU A 100 9.27 -8.20 0.08
C LEU A 100 9.58 -9.69 -0.03
N HIS A 101 8.67 -10.44 -0.66
CA HIS A 101 8.81 -11.87 -0.84
C HIS A 101 9.78 -12.21 -1.97
N ASP A 102 9.74 -11.48 -3.08
CA ASP A 102 10.65 -11.60 -4.22
C ASP A 102 12.10 -11.34 -3.77
N ASP A 103 12.34 -10.30 -2.96
CA ASP A 103 13.68 -10.00 -2.44
C ASP A 103 14.28 -11.20 -1.68
N VAL A 104 13.44 -11.95 -0.95
CA VAL A 104 13.84 -13.17 -0.24
C VAL A 104 14.08 -14.33 -1.21
N MET A 105 13.17 -14.55 -2.15
CA MET A 105 13.23 -15.67 -3.09
C MET A 105 14.42 -15.56 -4.04
N ASP A 106 14.71 -14.35 -4.50
CA ASP A 106 15.79 -14.05 -5.45
C ASP A 106 17.14 -13.84 -4.74
N GLY A 107 17.15 -13.66 -3.42
CA GLY A 107 18.35 -13.36 -2.64
C GLY A 107 18.88 -11.94 -2.89
N ASP A 108 18.01 -11.01 -3.30
CA ASP A 108 18.37 -9.61 -3.54
C ASP A 108 18.73 -8.91 -2.21
N GLU A 109 20.01 -8.62 -1.99
CA GLU A 109 20.44 -7.93 -0.76
C GLU A 109 20.14 -6.43 -0.79
N THR A 110 19.88 -5.84 -1.96
CA THR A 110 19.63 -4.41 -2.12
C THR A 110 18.48 -4.10 -3.07
N ARG A 111 17.68 -3.08 -2.72
CA ARG A 111 16.62 -2.54 -3.56
C ARG A 111 16.64 -1.01 -3.52
N ARG A 112 16.66 -0.39 -4.69
CA ARG A 112 16.73 1.10 -4.85
C ARG A 112 17.87 1.71 -4.01
N HIS A 113 19.05 1.07 -4.08
CA HIS A 113 20.26 1.50 -3.37
C HIS A 113 20.18 1.43 -1.83
N ARG A 114 19.21 0.69 -1.27
CA ARG A 114 19.09 0.42 0.17
C ARG A 114 19.13 -1.08 0.42
N PRO A 115 19.65 -1.54 1.57
CA PRO A 115 19.49 -2.94 1.97
C PRO A 115 18.03 -3.37 1.95
N THR A 116 17.75 -4.60 1.57
CA THR A 116 16.39 -5.16 1.63
C THR A 116 15.99 -5.49 3.07
N VAL A 117 14.69 -5.63 3.33
CA VAL A 117 14.18 -5.94 4.68
C VAL A 117 14.74 -7.25 5.21
N TRP A 118 14.84 -8.29 4.36
CA TRP A 118 15.36 -9.59 4.80
C TRP A 118 16.84 -9.53 5.14
N LYS A 119 17.61 -8.68 4.45
CA LYS A 119 19.04 -8.51 4.72
C LYS A 119 19.29 -7.87 6.10
N LEU A 120 18.43 -6.94 6.51
CA LEU A 120 18.55 -6.24 7.80
C LEU A 120 17.88 -6.96 8.97
N PHE A 121 16.68 -7.49 8.73
CA PHE A 121 15.79 -7.99 9.79
C PHE A 121 15.55 -9.51 9.72
N GLY A 122 16.17 -10.19 8.75
CA GLY A 122 16.07 -11.62 8.54
C GLY A 122 14.87 -12.05 7.70
N THR A 123 14.97 -13.25 7.14
CA THR A 123 13.98 -13.85 6.24
C THR A 123 12.58 -13.94 6.85
N GLY A 124 12.48 -14.46 8.08
CA GLY A 124 11.17 -14.62 8.74
C GLY A 124 10.43 -13.31 8.94
N ALA A 125 11.15 -12.24 9.27
CA ALA A 125 10.56 -10.92 9.46
C ALA A 125 10.09 -10.31 8.13
N ALA A 126 10.86 -10.48 7.05
CA ALA A 126 10.48 -10.04 5.71
C ALA A 126 9.22 -10.77 5.19
N ILE A 127 9.15 -12.09 5.39
CA ILE A 127 7.97 -12.89 5.00
C ILE A 127 6.73 -12.40 5.75
N LEU A 128 6.81 -12.28 7.07
CA LEU A 128 5.68 -11.82 7.90
C LEU A 128 5.26 -10.38 7.60
N ALA A 129 6.21 -9.50 7.27
CA ALA A 129 5.90 -8.14 6.83
C ALA A 129 5.12 -8.17 5.50
N GLY A 130 5.54 -9.00 4.54
CA GLY A 130 4.82 -9.22 3.29
C GLY A 130 3.40 -9.75 3.53
N ASP A 131 3.26 -10.81 4.32
CA ASP A 131 1.96 -11.42 4.63
C ASP A 131 1.00 -10.43 5.29
N SER A 132 1.55 -9.56 6.15
CA SER A 132 0.79 -8.49 6.80
C SER A 132 0.27 -7.46 5.79
N LEU A 133 1.07 -7.09 4.78
CA LEU A 133 0.63 -6.19 3.70
C LEU A 133 -0.47 -6.85 2.84
N LEU A 134 -0.33 -8.14 2.51
CA LEU A 134 -1.32 -8.88 1.73
C LEU A 134 -2.66 -9.01 2.50
N ALA A 135 -2.60 -9.32 3.79
CA ALA A 135 -3.77 -9.38 4.66
C ALA A 135 -4.46 -8.00 4.77
N GLU A 136 -3.69 -6.93 4.91
CA GLU A 136 -4.22 -5.57 4.97
C GLU A 136 -4.83 -5.12 3.64
N ALA A 137 -4.27 -5.51 2.49
CA ALA A 137 -4.88 -5.25 1.18
C ALA A 137 -6.31 -5.82 1.10
N SER A 138 -6.49 -7.05 1.58
CA SER A 138 -7.81 -7.68 1.69
C SER A 138 -8.71 -6.94 2.69
N GLY A 139 -8.14 -6.51 3.83
CA GLY A 139 -8.83 -5.73 4.86
C GLY A 139 -9.36 -4.38 4.36
N VAL A 140 -8.57 -3.67 3.55
CA VAL A 140 -8.95 -2.40 2.90
C VAL A 140 -10.15 -2.61 1.98
N LEU A 141 -10.10 -3.63 1.11
CA LEU A 141 -11.22 -3.93 0.22
C LEU A 141 -12.48 -4.34 0.99
N ALA A 142 -12.33 -5.22 1.99
CA ALA A 142 -13.45 -5.67 2.82
C ALA A 142 -14.14 -4.52 3.57
N SER A 143 -13.39 -3.49 3.94
CA SER A 143 -13.90 -2.33 4.69
C SER A 143 -14.36 -1.17 3.81
N SER A 144 -14.26 -1.29 2.47
CA SER A 144 -14.57 -0.22 1.51
C SER A 144 -16.06 0.15 1.42
N GLY A 145 -16.96 -0.70 1.93
CA GLY A 145 -18.41 -0.51 1.81
C GLY A 145 -19.00 -0.80 0.42
N HIS A 146 -18.18 -1.32 -0.51
CA HIS A 146 -18.62 -1.70 -1.86
C HIS A 146 -19.74 -2.77 -1.80
N PRO A 147 -20.77 -2.72 -2.66
CA PRO A 147 -21.89 -3.68 -2.60
C PRO A 147 -21.48 -5.15 -2.62
N VAL A 148 -20.44 -5.49 -3.38
CA VAL A 148 -19.88 -6.86 -3.43
C VAL A 148 -19.33 -7.32 -2.06
N THR A 149 -18.77 -6.42 -1.26
CA THR A 149 -18.21 -6.73 0.06
C THR A 149 -19.25 -6.67 1.19
N ARG A 150 -20.46 -6.17 0.92
CA ARG A 150 -21.61 -6.13 1.86
C ARG A 150 -22.33 -7.47 2.04
N SER A 151 -21.90 -8.53 1.37
CA SER A 151 -22.46 -9.88 1.52
C SER A 151 -22.33 -10.37 2.98
N PRO A 152 -23.41 -10.84 3.66
CA PRO A 152 -23.39 -11.17 5.10
C PRO A 152 -22.42 -12.29 5.52
N GLY A 153 -21.84 -13.04 4.56
CA GLY A 153 -21.23 -14.34 4.80
C GLY A 153 -19.72 -14.40 5.05
N ARG A 154 -18.95 -13.30 5.07
CA ARG A 154 -17.48 -13.39 5.27
C ARG A 154 -16.95 -12.31 6.23
N ARG A 155 -17.24 -12.46 7.51
CA ARG A 155 -16.50 -11.80 8.61
C ARG A 155 -15.31 -12.67 9.06
N CYS A 156 -14.34 -12.94 8.18
CA CYS A 156 -13.09 -13.59 8.59
C CYS A 156 -11.95 -12.59 8.85
N ALA A 157 -12.04 -11.34 8.39
CA ALA A 157 -10.96 -10.37 8.55
C ALA A 157 -10.88 -9.74 9.96
N SER A 158 -11.93 -9.84 10.77
CA SER A 158 -11.97 -9.22 12.12
C SER A 158 -11.47 -10.13 13.24
N SER A 159 -11.29 -11.44 13.01
CA SER A 159 -10.83 -12.38 14.05
C SER A 159 -9.33 -12.25 14.32
N ALA A 160 -8.50 -12.05 13.29
CA ALA A 160 -7.05 -11.84 13.45
C ALA A 160 -6.70 -10.56 14.23
N ARG A 161 -7.62 -9.60 14.32
CA ARG A 161 -7.45 -8.34 15.07
C ARG A 161 -7.72 -8.47 16.58
N ARG A 162 -8.22 -9.62 17.06
CA ARG A 162 -8.59 -9.84 18.47
C ARG A 162 -7.59 -10.63 19.30
N CYS A 163 -6.51 -11.19 18.72
CA CYS A 163 -5.44 -11.83 19.48
C CYS A 163 -4.44 -10.80 20.06
N ARG A 164 -4.94 -9.72 20.66
CA ARG A 164 -4.20 -8.88 21.61
C ARG A 164 -4.70 -9.22 23.01
N THR A 165 -4.15 -10.28 23.59
CA THR A 165 -4.05 -10.55 25.04
C THR A 165 -2.92 -11.54 25.24
#